data_AF-A0A7C3QQH8-F1
#
_entry.id   AF-A0A7C3QQH8-F1
#
_cell.length_a   1.000
_cell.length_b   1.000
_cell.length_c   1.000
_cell.angle_alpha   90.00
_cell.angle_beta   90.00
_cell.angle_gamma   90.00
#
_symmetry.space_group_name_H-M   'P 1'
#
loop_
_entity.id
_entity.type
_entity.pdbx_description
1 polymer ?
#
loop_
_entity_poly.entity_id
_entity_poly.type
_entity_poly.pdbx_seq_one_letter_code
_entity_poly.pdbx_strand_id
1 'polypeptide(L)' 'RDLLLLCGGGAKNSFLAERIKVMMPNTEVVIAANADSLEAMAFAWLAYKRIHREPVDLKDVTGAGENSVLGGLYE' A
#
# COMPACT_ATOMS: atom_id res chain seq x y z
N ARG A 1 -3.26 9.41 -18.32
CA ARG A 1 -4.42 8.95 -17.53
C ARG A 1 -3.87 8.48 -16.21
N ASP A 2 -4.54 8.79 -15.11
CA ASP A 2 -4.11 8.31 -13.80
C ASP A 2 -4.38 6.81 -13.67
N LEU A 3 -3.69 6.14 -12.76
CA LEU A 3 -3.82 4.71 -12.50
C LEU A 3 -4.24 4.48 -11.05
N LEU A 4 -5.30 3.68 -10.85
CA LEU A 4 -5.75 3.22 -9.55
C LEU A 4 -5.55 1.71 -9.45
N LEU A 5 -4.75 1.30 -8.46
CA LEU A 5 -4.46 -0.09 -8.15
C LEU A 5 -5.35 -0.57 -6.99
N LEU A 6 -6.21 -1.54 -7.23
CA LEU A 6 -7.04 -2.19 -6.20
C LEU A 6 -6.24 -3.31 -5.53
N CYS A 7 -6.25 -3.35 -4.20
CA CYS A 7 -5.70 -4.44 -3.39
C CYS A 7 -6.67 -4.89 -2.29
N GLY A 8 -6.32 -5.97 -1.59
CA GLY A 8 -7.15 -6.56 -0.54
C GLY A 8 -8.41 -7.27 -1.07
N GLY A 9 -9.21 -7.82 -0.15
CA GLY A 9 -10.38 -8.63 -0.50
C GLY A 9 -11.44 -7.88 -1.33
N GLY A 10 -11.53 -6.55 -1.18
CA GLY A 10 -12.44 -5.70 -1.95
C GLY A 10 -12.16 -5.72 -3.46
N ALA A 11 -10.92 -5.97 -3.88
CA ALA A 11 -10.55 -6.06 -5.29
C ALA A 11 -11.24 -7.24 -6.02
N LYS A 12 -11.70 -8.27 -5.28
CA LYS A 12 -12.43 -9.43 -5.82
C LYS A 12 -13.93 -9.15 -5.99
N ASN A 13 -14.44 -8.03 -5.48
CA ASN A 13 -15.83 -7.64 -5.65
C ASN A 13 -16.00 -6.91 -6.98
N SER A 14 -16.46 -7.62 -8.01
CA SER A 14 -16.66 -7.07 -9.34
C SER A 14 -17.63 -5.89 -9.36
N PHE A 15 -18.72 -5.96 -8.59
CA PHE A 15 -19.67 -4.85 -8.49
C PHE A 15 -19.02 -3.58 -7.93
N LEU A 16 -18.23 -3.68 -6.87
CA LEU A 16 -17.48 -2.56 -6.31
C LEU A 16 -16.49 -1.98 -7.33
N ALA A 17 -15.69 -2.83 -7.98
CA ALA A 17 -14.70 -2.40 -8.96
C ALA A 17 -15.33 -1.66 -10.15
N GLU A 18 -16.46 -2.15 -10.67
CA GLU A 18 -17.19 -1.47 -11.76
C GLU A 18 -17.76 -0.13 -11.32
N ARG A 19 -18.27 -0.02 -10.08
CA ARG A 19 -18.73 1.26 -9.54
C ARG A 19 -17.59 2.27 -9.43
N ILE A 20 -16.40 1.87 -8.99
CA ILE A 20 -15.21 2.74 -8.93
C ILE A 20 -14.83 3.21 -10.34
N LYS A 21 -14.80 2.32 -11.34
CA LYS A 21 -14.52 2.69 -12.75
C LYS A 21 -15.49 3.75 -13.27
N VAL A 22 -16.79 3.59 -13.03
CA VAL A 22 -17.82 4.55 -13.47
C VAL A 22 -17.63 5.92 -12.80
N MET A 23 -17.25 5.95 -11.52
CA MET A 23 -17.03 7.20 -10.78
C MET A 23 -15.69 7.88 -11.11
N MET A 24 -14.75 7.17 -11.75
CA MET A 24 -13.42 7.67 -12.10
C MET A 24 -13.14 7.52 -13.60
N PRO A 25 -13.90 8.19 -14.48
CA PRO A 25 -13.88 7.94 -15.93
C PRO A 25 -12.55 8.27 -16.62
N ASN A 26 -11.67 9.05 -15.97
CA ASN A 26 -10.36 9.44 -16.51
C ASN A 26 -9.19 8.65 -15.89
N THR A 27 -9.48 7.67 -15.05
CA THR A 27 -8.51 6.85 -14.32
C THR A 27 -8.63 5.40 -14.77
N GLU A 28 -7.51 4.79 -15.11
CA GLU A 28 -7.42 3.36 -15.35
C GLU A 28 -7.50 2.62 -14.01
N VAL A 29 -8.45 1.70 -13.86
CA VAL A 29 -8.64 0.93 -12.62
C VAL A 29 -8.24 -0.51 -12.87
N VAL A 30 -7.21 -0.99 -12.18
CA VAL A 30 -6.69 -2.36 -12.29
C VAL A 30 -6.48 -2.98 -10.91
N ILE A 31 -6.45 -4.31 -10.85
CA ILE A 31 -6.10 -5.02 -9.61
C ILE A 31 -4.57 -5.13 -9.53
N ALA A 32 -4.00 -4.79 -8.38
CA ALA A 32 -2.57 -4.88 -8.13
C ALA A 32 -2.07 -6.33 -8.22
N ALA A 33 -0.83 -6.52 -8.67
CA ALA A 33 -0.16 -7.81 -8.54
C ALA A 33 -0.04 -8.19 -7.05
N ASN A 34 -0.28 -9.46 -6.73
CA ASN A 34 -0.29 -9.96 -5.35
C ASN A 34 -1.23 -9.17 -4.41
N ALA A 35 -2.36 -8.69 -4.93
CA ALA A 35 -3.34 -7.88 -4.19
C ALA A 35 -3.71 -8.43 -2.80
N ASP A 36 -3.79 -9.75 -2.64
CA ASP A 36 -4.12 -10.40 -1.37
C ASP A 36 -2.98 -10.38 -0.35
N SER A 37 -1.72 -10.32 -0.81
CA SER A 37 -0.53 -10.45 0.04
C SER A 37 0.20 -9.11 0.22
N LEU A 38 -0.32 -8.02 -0.34
CA LEU A 38 0.34 -6.71 -0.35
C LEU A 38 0.67 -6.23 1.07
N GLU A 39 -0.24 -6.39 2.02
CA GLU A 39 -0.03 -5.98 3.41
C GLU A 39 1.06 -6.81 4.09
N ALA A 40 1.06 -8.13 3.89
CA ALA A 40 2.10 -9.01 4.43
C ALA A 40 3.48 -8.69 3.83
N MET A 41 3.54 -8.45 2.51
CA MET A 41 4.76 -8.01 1.83
C MET A 41 5.24 -6.65 2.34
N ALA A 42 4.33 -5.72 2.62
CA ALA A 42 4.67 -4.42 3.19
C ALA A 42 5.33 -4.56 4.57
N PHE A 43 4.80 -5.41 5.46
CA PHE A 43 5.44 -5.68 6.76
C PHE A 43 6.80 -6.39 6.62
N ALA A 44 6.93 -7.35 5.70
CA ALA A 44 8.23 -7.97 5.42
C ALA A 44 9.26 -6.94 4.93
N TRP A 45 8.83 -6.00 4.07
CA TRP A 45 9.65 -4.89 3.63
C TRP A 45 10.01 -3.94 4.77
N LEU A 46 9.07 -3.60 5.67
CA LEU A 46 9.35 -2.78 6.86
C LEU A 46 10.37 -3.45 7.79
N ALA A 47 10.32 -4.78 7.95
CA ALA A 47 11.33 -5.52 8.69
C ALA A 47 12.72 -5.42 8.02
N TYR A 48 12.79 -5.55 6.69
CA TYR A 48 14.02 -5.32 5.93
C TYR A 48 14.59 -3.91 6.20
N LYS A 49 13.75 -2.87 6.12
CA LYS A 49 14.15 -1.48 6.40
C LYS A 49 14.68 -1.33 7.83
N ARG A 50 14.06 -2.00 8.81
CA ARG A 50 14.51 -1.98 10.22
C ARG A 50 15.89 -2.60 10.41
N ILE A 51 16.14 -3.78 9.82
CA ILE A 51 17.43 -4.48 9.91
C ILE A 51 18.55 -3.63 9.30
N HIS A 52 18.27 -2.93 8.20
CA HIS A 52 19.23 -2.06 7.52
C HIS A 52 19.27 -0.63 8.10
N ARG A 53 18.46 -0.36 9.14
CA ARG A 53 18.35 0.96 9.80
C ARG A 53 18.01 2.09 8.81
N GLU A 54 17.20 1.78 7.81
CA GLU A 54 16.78 2.73 6.78
C GLU A 54 15.47 3.43 7.21
N PRO A 55 15.43 4.77 7.25
CA PRO A 55 14.18 5.50 7.47
C PRO A 55 13.15 5.20 6.38
N VAL A 56 11.88 5.22 6.76
CA VAL A 56 10.75 5.08 5.82
C VAL A 56 10.11 6.44 5.60
N ASP A 57 9.86 6.78 4.34
CA ASP A 57 9.26 8.06 3.94
C ASP A 57 7.74 8.06 4.20
N LEU A 58 7.36 8.30 5.46
CA LEU A 58 5.96 8.28 5.89
C LEU A 58 5.51 9.57 6.60
N LYS A 59 6.38 10.58 6.76
CA LYS A 59 6.00 11.80 7.48
C LYS A 59 4.80 12.51 6.83
N ASP A 60 4.73 12.51 5.50
CA ASP A 60 3.67 13.20 4.75
C ASP A 60 2.33 12.45 4.82
N VAL A 61 2.35 11.14 5.14
CA VAL A 61 1.16 10.30 5.31
C VAL A 61 0.72 10.22 6.78
N THR A 62 1.67 10.20 7.72
CA THR A 62 1.42 9.98 9.15
C THR A 62 1.30 11.28 9.95
N GLY A 63 1.82 12.40 9.43
CA GLY A 63 1.92 13.67 10.15
C GLY A 63 3.07 13.72 11.17
N ALA A 64 3.99 12.76 11.16
CA ALA A 64 5.18 12.78 12.01
C ALA A 64 6.11 13.96 11.66
N GLY A 65 6.89 14.44 12.64
CA GLY A 65 7.83 15.55 12.43
C GLY A 65 8.98 15.23 11.47
N GLU A 66 9.35 13.96 11.35
CA GLU A 66 10.42 13.49 10.47
C GLU A 66 10.24 12.02 10.07
N ASN A 67 10.93 11.62 9.00
CA ASN A 67 10.99 10.22 8.59
C ASN A 67 11.90 9.44 9.54
N SER A 68 11.43 8.29 10.01
CA SER A 68 12.09 7.52 11.06
C SER A 68 12.31 6.06 10.67
N VAL A 69 13.26 5.40 11.33
CA VAL A 69 13.38 3.94 11.30
C VAL A 69 12.23 3.35 12.13
N LEU A 70 11.47 2.43 11.56
CA LEU A 70 10.26 1.88 12.18
C LEU A 70 10.50 0.49 12.80
N GLY A 71 9.77 0.16 13.86
CA GLY A 71 9.76 -1.18 14.47
C GLY A 71 10.86 -1.44 15.53
N GLY A 72 10.74 -2.59 16.21
CA GLY A 72 11.68 -3.08 17.22
C GLY A 72 12.35 -4.39 16.81
N LEU A 73 13.54 -4.66 17.33
CA LEU A 73 14.18 -5.98 17.24
C LEU A 73 13.96 -6.69 18.59
N TYR A 74 13.44 -7.91 18.52
CA TYR A 74 13.16 -8.76 19.67
C TYR A 74 13.91 -10.07 19.46
N GLU A 75 14.71 -10.45 20.45
CA GLU A 75 15.59 -11.63 20.44
C GLU A 75 15.14 -12.66 21.48
#